data_AF-A0A4S8M493-F1
#
_entry.id   AF-A0A4S8M493-F1
#
_cell.length_a   1.000
_cell.length_b   1.000
_cell.length_c   1.000
_cell.angle_alpha   90.00
_cell.angle_beta   90.00
_cell.angle_gamma   90.00
#
_symmetry.space_group_name_H-M   'P 1'
#
loop_
_entity.id
_entity.type
_entity.pdbx_description
1 polymer ?
#
loop_
_entity_poly.entity_id
_entity_poly.type
_entity_poly.pdbx_seq_one_letter_code
_entity_poly.pdbx_strand_id
1 'polypeptide(L)'
;MAYGNRRFIHRSIKERMYTASIHRKSSHVARMFSVSHRTVNRVKRLVLQTGSVVRIPARNGRPRLLNSLDLLYLEGCIELQPDMYLDELQESLLQARGVDVSAPTIYRALLKRGFRYKQVFKSVTGCPWQCSDLTFDSTDISLCSRSK
;
A
#
# COMPACT_ATOMS: atom_id res chain seq x y z
N MET A 1 5.10 -30.71 -7.90
CA MET A 1 4.38 -29.82 -6.95
C MET A 1 3.17 -29.24 -7.66
N ALA A 2 1.95 -29.70 -7.34
CA ALA A 2 0.74 -29.22 -8.00
C ALA A 2 0.32 -27.86 -7.44
N TYR A 3 0.36 -26.82 -8.28
CA TYR A 3 -0.18 -25.51 -7.94
C TYR A 3 -1.67 -25.64 -7.58
N GLY A 4 -2.06 -25.08 -6.43
CA GLY A 4 -3.39 -25.23 -5.88
C GLY A 4 -4.48 -24.82 -6.87
N ASN A 5 -5.50 -25.68 -7.03
CA ASN A 5 -6.67 -25.49 -7.90
C ASN A 5 -7.62 -24.40 -7.36
N ARG A 6 -7.11 -23.17 -7.20
CA ARG A 6 -7.89 -22.00 -6.76
C ARG A 6 -8.73 -21.49 -7.93
N ARG A 7 -9.91 -22.08 -8.12
CA ARG A 7 -10.89 -21.57 -9.08
C ARG A 7 -11.65 -20.39 -8.47
N PHE A 8 -11.64 -19.25 -9.16
CA PHE A 8 -12.44 -18.10 -8.76
C PHE A 8 -13.92 -18.38 -9.02
N ILE A 9 -14.74 -18.34 -7.97
CA ILE A 9 -16.19 -18.50 -8.07
C ILE A 9 -16.82 -17.12 -8.14
N HIS A 10 -17.48 -16.83 -9.26
CA HIS A 10 -18.16 -15.56 -9.49
C HIS A 10 -19.29 -15.32 -8.47
N ARG A 11 -19.58 -14.05 -8.18
CA ARG A 11 -20.59 -13.63 -7.20
C ARG A 11 -21.97 -14.25 -7.48
N SER A 12 -22.41 -14.19 -8.73
CA SER A 12 -23.71 -14.74 -9.16
C SER A 12 -23.85 -16.26 -8.93
N ILE A 13 -22.74 -17.01 -8.98
CA ILE A 13 -22.75 -18.45 -8.68
C ILE A 13 -22.89 -18.67 -7.18
N LYS A 14 -22.19 -17.87 -6.36
CA LYS A 14 -22.30 -17.96 -4.90
C LYS A 14 -23.69 -17.57 -4.39
N GLU A 15 -24.33 -16.59 -5.02
CA GLU A 15 -25.72 -16.18 -4.71
C GLU A 15 -26.69 -17.32 -4.99
N ARG A 16 -26.64 -17.91 -6.21
CA ARG A 16 -27.44 -19.09 -6.55
C ARG A 16 -27.18 -20.28 -5.62
N MET A 17 -25.92 -20.50 -5.26
CA MET A 17 -25.54 -21.54 -4.30
C MET A 17 -26.13 -21.29 -2.91
N TYR A 18 -26.15 -20.03 -2.46
CA TYR A 18 -26.78 -19.65 -1.19
C TYR A 18 -28.29 -19.87 -1.23
N THR A 19 -28.99 -19.36 -2.26
CA THR A 19 -30.44 -19.55 -2.43
C THR A 19 -30.82 -21.03 -2.46
N ALA A 20 -30.06 -21.86 -3.19
CA ALA A 20 -30.28 -23.31 -3.20
C ALA A 20 -30.06 -23.98 -1.83
N SER A 21 -29.18 -23.43 -1.01
CA SER A 21 -28.82 -23.97 0.31
C SER A 21 -29.81 -23.63 1.43
N ILE A 22 -30.76 -22.73 1.16
CA ILE A 22 -31.90 -22.44 2.03
C ILE A 22 -32.90 -23.61 1.98
N HIS A 23 -33.19 -24.11 0.79
CA HIS A 23 -34.22 -25.13 0.58
C HIS A 23 -33.68 -26.57 0.57
N ARG A 24 -32.38 -26.78 0.36
CA ARG A 24 -31.78 -28.12 0.21
C ARG A 24 -30.59 -28.34 1.13
N LYS A 25 -30.33 -29.61 1.47
CA LYS A 25 -29.13 -30.02 2.23
C LYS A 25 -27.85 -29.70 1.45
N SER A 26 -26.78 -29.35 2.16
CA SER A 26 -25.50 -28.92 1.59
C SER A 26 -24.84 -29.96 0.67
N SER A 27 -25.04 -31.26 0.93
CA SER A 27 -24.56 -32.36 0.09
C SER A 27 -25.21 -32.37 -1.30
N HIS A 28 -26.50 -32.04 -1.39
CA HIS A 28 -27.21 -31.97 -2.65
C HIS A 28 -26.80 -30.73 -3.45
N VAL A 29 -26.66 -29.58 -2.79
CA VAL A 29 -26.16 -28.34 -3.41
C VAL A 29 -24.74 -28.50 -3.93
N ALA A 30 -23.87 -29.20 -3.18
CA ALA A 30 -22.51 -29.51 -3.59
C ALA A 30 -22.46 -30.30 -4.90
N ARG A 31 -23.32 -31.34 -5.05
CA ARG A 31 -23.46 -32.11 -6.28
C ARG A 31 -24.00 -31.26 -7.44
N MET A 32 -24.97 -30.39 -7.17
CA MET A 32 -25.60 -29.55 -8.18
C MET A 32 -24.64 -28.52 -8.81
N PHE A 33 -23.72 -27.96 -8.01
CA PHE A 33 -22.73 -26.97 -8.48
C PHE A 33 -21.33 -27.55 -8.71
N SER A 34 -21.14 -28.86 -8.57
CA SER A 34 -19.84 -29.53 -8.68
C SER A 34 -18.75 -28.90 -7.78
N VAL A 35 -19.13 -28.55 -6.54
CA VAL A 35 -18.23 -27.97 -5.53
C VAL A 35 -18.19 -28.83 -4.28
N SER A 36 -17.14 -28.67 -3.47
CA SER A 36 -17.09 -29.34 -2.16
C SER A 36 -18.19 -28.82 -1.23
N HIS A 37 -18.76 -29.69 -0.40
CA HIS A 37 -19.72 -29.29 0.64
C HIS A 37 -19.12 -28.26 1.61
N ARG A 38 -17.79 -28.27 1.80
CA ARG A 38 -17.05 -27.25 2.58
C ARG A 38 -17.19 -25.85 1.99
N THR A 39 -17.20 -25.72 0.66
CA THR A 39 -17.40 -24.44 -0.03
C THR A 39 -18.82 -23.90 0.19
N VAL A 40 -19.83 -24.77 0.11
CA VAL A 40 -21.24 -24.42 0.38
C VAL A 40 -21.38 -23.90 1.82
N ASN A 41 -20.87 -24.65 2.80
CA ASN A 41 -20.94 -24.27 4.20
C ASN A 41 -20.17 -22.97 4.49
N ARG A 42 -19.04 -22.74 3.82
CA ARG A 42 -18.28 -21.50 3.93
C ARG A 42 -19.07 -20.29 3.42
N VAL A 43 -19.78 -20.42 2.30
CA VAL A 43 -20.64 -19.34 1.78
C VAL A 43 -21.82 -19.09 2.69
N LYS A 44 -22.50 -20.15 3.19
CA LYS A 44 -23.58 -19.99 4.18
C LYS A 44 -23.10 -19.23 5.42
N ARG A 45 -21.97 -19.64 5.99
CA ARG A 45 -21.38 -18.99 7.16
C ARG A 45 -21.06 -17.52 6.91
N LEU A 46 -20.52 -17.22 5.73
CA LEU A 46 -20.17 -15.85 5.33
C LEU A 46 -21.41 -14.96 5.28
N VAL A 47 -22.50 -15.43 4.66
CA VAL A 47 -23.76 -14.67 4.60
C VAL A 47 -24.38 -14.50 5.99
N LEU A 48 -24.36 -15.54 6.82
CA LEU A 48 -24.89 -15.44 8.19
C LEU A 48 -24.10 -14.45 9.07
N GLN A 49 -22.79 -14.32 8.84
CA GLN A 49 -21.94 -13.42 9.63
C GLN A 49 -21.90 -11.99 9.09
N THR A 50 -21.99 -11.80 7.77
CA THR A 50 -21.73 -10.51 7.11
C THR A 50 -22.94 -9.97 6.35
N GLY A 51 -23.99 -10.77 6.16
CA GLY A 51 -25.18 -10.41 5.35
C GLY A 51 -24.94 -10.40 3.83
N SER A 52 -23.68 -10.52 3.39
CA SER A 52 -23.27 -10.53 1.98
C SER A 52 -22.70 -11.89 1.60
N VAL A 53 -22.79 -12.25 0.32
CA VAL A 53 -22.19 -13.46 -0.26
C VAL A 53 -20.69 -13.27 -0.57
N VAL A 54 -20.25 -12.01 -0.67
CA VAL A 54 -18.85 -11.64 -0.92
C VAL A 54 -18.31 -10.94 0.32
N ARG A 55 -17.15 -11.40 0.79
CA ARG A 55 -16.43 -10.73 1.88
C ARG A 55 -15.87 -9.42 1.34
N ILE A 56 -16.38 -8.30 1.83
CA ILE A 56 -15.75 -6.99 1.67
C ILE A 56 -14.77 -6.86 2.83
N PRO A 57 -13.45 -6.87 2.59
CA PRO A 57 -12.49 -6.66 3.67
C PRO A 57 -12.61 -5.21 4.18
N ALA A 58 -12.85 -5.04 5.49
CA ALA A 58 -13.03 -3.72 6.09
C ALA A 58 -11.78 -2.83 5.87
N ARG A 59 -10.59 -3.35 6.21
CA ARG A 59 -9.27 -2.83 5.81
C ARG A 59 -8.28 -3.98 5.88
N ASN A 60 -7.46 -4.17 4.85
CA ASN A 60 -6.41 -5.19 4.88
C ASN A 60 -5.13 -4.62 5.49
N GLY A 61 -4.53 -5.37 6.42
CA GLY A 61 -3.19 -5.08 6.97
C GLY A 61 -3.18 -4.44 8.36
N ARG A 62 -1.97 -4.20 8.87
CA ARG A 62 -1.72 -3.54 10.15
C ARG A 62 -2.20 -2.08 10.08
N PRO A 63 -2.87 -1.55 11.13
CA PRO A 63 -3.20 -0.13 11.18
C PRO A 63 -1.93 0.72 11.05
N ARG A 64 -2.07 1.89 10.42
CA ARG A 64 -0.95 2.81 10.22
C ARG A 64 -0.62 3.49 11.54
N LEU A 65 0.65 3.88 11.68
CA LEU A 65 1.12 4.66 12.82
C LEU A 65 0.59 6.10 12.76
N LEU A 66 0.58 6.73 11.57
CA LEU A 66 0.08 8.08 11.37
C LEU A 66 -1.45 8.10 11.18
N ASN A 67 -2.12 8.93 11.97
CA ASN A 67 -3.56 9.18 11.87
C ASN A 67 -3.87 10.23 10.79
N SER A 68 -5.14 10.39 10.40
CA SER A 68 -5.55 11.40 9.42
C SER A 68 -5.27 12.83 9.87
N LEU A 69 -5.36 13.12 11.17
CA LEU A 69 -5.05 14.44 11.73
C LEU A 69 -3.55 14.76 11.66
N ASP A 70 -2.69 13.76 11.88
CA ASP A 70 -1.24 13.93 11.78
C ASP A 70 -0.82 14.20 10.34
N LEU A 71 -1.51 13.58 9.37
CA LEU A 71 -1.30 13.86 7.95
C LEU A 71 -1.71 15.28 7.57
N LEU A 72 -2.86 15.76 8.07
CA LEU A 72 -3.30 17.14 7.84
C LEU A 72 -2.33 18.15 8.45
N TYR A 73 -1.76 17.84 9.61
CA TYR A 73 -0.73 18.68 10.23
C TYR A 73 0.52 18.76 9.35
N LEU A 74 1.03 17.62 8.88
CA LEU A 74 2.17 17.59 7.95
C LEU A 74 1.91 18.37 6.66
N GLU A 75 0.70 18.25 6.10
CA GLU A 75 0.27 19.00 4.92
C GLU A 75 0.34 20.52 5.20
N GLY A 76 -0.19 20.98 6.34
CA GLY A 76 -0.12 22.38 6.75
C GLY A 76 1.32 22.89 6.97
N CYS A 77 2.20 22.07 7.55
CA CYS A 77 3.62 22.44 7.70
C CYS A 77 4.29 22.70 6.34
N ILE A 78 4.01 21.84 5.35
CA ILE A 78 4.58 21.97 4.00
C ILE A 78 3.96 23.16 3.24
N GLU A 79 2.68 23.44 3.44
CA GLU A 79 2.02 24.61 2.85
C GLU A 79 2.60 25.94 3.37
N LEU A 80 2.97 25.98 4.66
CA LEU A 80 3.61 27.15 5.27
C LEU A 80 5.08 27.27 4.88
N GLN A 81 5.82 26.17 4.87
CA GLN A 81 7.25 26.14 4.59
C GLN A 81 7.61 24.93 3.70
N PRO A 82 7.60 25.08 2.37
CA PRO A 82 7.81 23.98 1.43
C PRO A 82 9.26 23.46 1.40
N ASP A 83 10.21 24.21 1.96
CA ASP A 83 11.63 23.86 2.05
C ASP A 83 11.98 23.10 3.34
N MET A 84 10.99 22.74 4.17
CA MET A 84 11.22 21.94 5.39
C MET A 84 11.81 20.56 5.09
N TYR A 85 12.80 20.15 5.88
CA TYR A 85 13.39 18.83 5.81
C TYR A 85 12.54 17.78 6.55
N LEU A 86 12.74 16.50 6.20
CA LEU A 86 12.01 15.40 6.85
C LEU A 86 12.30 15.27 8.34
N ASP A 87 13.52 15.60 8.75
CA ASP A 87 13.94 15.54 10.16
C ASP A 87 13.24 16.64 10.98
N GLU A 88 13.10 17.85 10.41
CA GLU A 88 12.33 18.96 11.00
C GLU A 88 10.82 18.62 11.09
N LEU A 89 10.29 17.93 10.07
CA LEU A 89 8.92 17.42 10.10
C LEU A 89 8.73 16.36 11.20
N GLN A 90 9.74 15.54 11.46
CA GLN A 90 9.71 14.58 12.57
C GLN A 90 9.70 15.29 13.92
N GLU A 91 10.59 16.27 14.12
CA GLU A 91 10.64 17.04 15.37
C GLU A 91 9.35 17.82 15.62
N SER A 92 8.82 18.49 14.61
CA SER A 92 7.56 19.24 14.72
C SER A 92 6.36 18.33 15.00
N LEU A 93 6.32 17.13 14.43
CA LEU A 93 5.31 16.12 14.78
C LEU A 93 5.44 15.65 16.23
N LEU A 94 6.67 15.41 16.68
CA LEU A 94 6.92 14.99 18.05
C LEU A 94 6.50 16.07 19.05
N GLN A 95 6.82 17.34 18.77
CA GLN A 95 6.46 18.46 19.63
C GLN A 95 4.95 18.74 19.65
N ALA A 96 4.29 18.73 18.49
CA ALA A 96 2.88 19.09 18.40
C ALA A 96 1.91 17.95 18.75
N ARG A 97 2.29 16.70 18.45
CA ARG A 97 1.40 15.52 18.56
C ARG A 97 1.95 14.41 19.44
N GLY A 98 3.22 14.46 19.86
CA GLY A 98 3.83 13.42 20.68
C GLY A 98 4.04 12.09 19.94
N VAL A 99 4.05 12.11 18.60
CA VAL A 99 4.19 10.90 17.78
C VAL A 99 5.60 10.83 17.21
N ASP A 100 6.40 9.88 17.71
CA ASP A 100 7.72 9.61 17.14
C ASP A 100 7.61 8.66 15.94
N VAL A 101 8.06 9.14 14.78
CA VAL A 101 7.94 8.43 13.50
C VAL A 101 9.21 8.62 12.69
N SER A 102 9.78 7.51 12.22
CA SER A 102 10.93 7.54 11.30
C SER A 102 10.68 8.39 10.04
N ALA A 103 11.67 9.17 9.60
CA ALA A 103 11.68 9.92 8.34
C ALA A 103 11.11 9.15 7.10
N PRO A 104 11.47 7.87 6.82
CA PRO A 104 10.91 7.14 5.69
C PRO A 104 9.39 6.88 5.81
N THR A 105 8.86 6.83 7.03
CA THR A 105 7.41 6.66 7.24
C THR A 105 6.66 7.96 6.94
N ILE A 106 7.22 9.11 7.35
CA ILE A 106 6.72 10.45 6.97
C ILE A 106 6.77 10.61 5.45
N TYR A 107 7.91 10.30 4.83
CA TYR A 107 8.08 10.37 3.38
C TYR A 107 7.06 9.53 2.61
N ARG A 108 6.86 8.26 2.98
CA ARG A 108 5.86 7.38 2.35
C ARG A 108 4.44 7.91 2.53
N ALA A 109 4.16 8.54 3.67
CA ALA A 109 2.85 9.12 3.94
C ALA A 109 2.58 10.34 3.05
N LEU A 110 3.56 11.23 2.90
CA LEU A 110 3.50 12.40 2.03
C LEU A 110 3.44 12.03 0.54
N LEU A 111 4.24 11.04 0.12
CA LEU A 111 4.24 10.54 -1.26
C LEU A 111 2.85 10.04 -1.67
N LYS A 112 2.15 9.39 -0.75
CA LYS A 112 0.79 8.91 -0.98
C LYS A 112 -0.24 10.04 -1.11
N ARG A 113 0.03 11.20 -0.53
CA ARG A 113 -0.76 12.43 -0.66
C ARG A 113 -0.45 13.22 -1.93
N GLY A 114 0.64 12.86 -2.63
CA GLY A 114 1.04 13.48 -3.89
C GLY A 114 2.26 14.39 -3.79
N PHE A 115 2.82 14.58 -2.58
CA PHE A 115 4.03 15.39 -2.42
C PHE A 115 5.25 14.63 -2.93
N ARG A 116 6.05 15.33 -3.73
CA ARG A 116 7.36 14.86 -4.20
C ARG A 116 8.43 15.81 -3.68
N TYR A 117 9.60 15.27 -3.40
CA TYR A 117 10.74 16.07 -3.03
C TYR A 117 11.20 16.93 -4.20
N LYS A 118 11.62 18.14 -3.90
CA LYS A 118 12.40 18.96 -4.83
C LYS A 118 13.80 18.35 -4.90
N GLN A 119 14.23 17.96 -6.10
CA GLN A 119 15.60 17.51 -6.31
C GLN A 119 16.51 18.72 -6.34
N VAL A 120 17.19 18.98 -5.22
CA VAL A 120 18.26 19.97 -5.18
C VAL A 120 19.52 19.26 -5.66
N PHE A 121 19.84 19.44 -6.94
CA PHE A 121 21.16 19.11 -7.45
C PHE A 121 22.14 20.07 -6.78
N LYS A 122 23.04 19.55 -5.95
CA LYS A 122 24.20 20.34 -5.54
C LYS A 122 25.02 20.56 -6.79
N SER A 123 25.00 21.76 -7.36
CA SER A 123 26.04 22.15 -8.30
C SER A 123 27.35 22.00 -7.54
N VAL A 124 28.17 21.03 -7.92
CA VAL A 124 29.52 20.88 -7.40
C VAL A 124 30.31 22.07 -7.92
N THR A 125 30.20 23.22 -7.25
CA THR A 125 31.08 24.36 -7.48
C THR A 125 32.41 24.04 -6.82
N GLY A 126 33.31 23.47 -7.62
CA GLY A 126 34.67 23.14 -7.22
C GLY A 126 35.03 21.70 -7.49
N CYS A 127 35.04 21.28 -8.77
CA CYS A 127 35.89 20.17 -9.15
C CYS A 127 37.35 20.67 -9.14
N PRO A 128 38.27 20.08 -8.34
CA PRO A 128 39.69 20.48 -8.33
C PRO A 128 40.38 20.22 -9.68
N TRP A 129 39.82 19.30 -10.47
CA TRP A 129 40.29 18.93 -11.78
C TRP A 129 39.38 19.69 -12.76
N GLN A 130 39.92 20.75 -13.36
CA GLN A 130 39.25 21.54 -14.40
C GLN A 130 38.94 20.65 -15.60
N CYS A 131 37.84 19.88 -15.53
CA CYS A 131 37.32 19.15 -16.66
C CYS A 131 36.32 20.07 -17.37
N SER A 132 36.81 20.77 -18.38
CA SER A 132 35.98 21.51 -19.33
C SER A 132 35.08 20.54 -20.10
N ASP A 133 33.79 20.79 -19.98
CA ASP A 133 32.73 20.45 -20.94
C ASP A 133 32.65 19.02 -21.44
N LEU A 134 31.87 18.20 -20.73
CA LEU A 134 31.15 17.10 -21.35
C LEU A 134 29.69 17.13 -20.87
N THR A 135 28.81 17.49 -21.79
CA THR A 135 27.35 17.37 -21.67
C THR A 135 26.98 15.95 -21.30
N PHE A 136 26.45 15.78 -20.09
CA PHE A 136 26.08 14.49 -19.52
C PHE A 136 24.69 14.06 -20.02
N ASP A 137 24.66 13.23 -21.07
CA ASP A 137 23.49 12.43 -21.45
C ASP A 137 23.37 11.19 -20.54
N SER A 138 22.12 10.77 -20.27
CA SER A 138 21.71 9.90 -19.15
C SER A 138 22.14 8.42 -19.19
N THR A 139 23.22 8.04 -19.90
CA THR A 139 23.60 6.62 -20.05
C THR A 139 24.88 6.17 -19.35
N ASP A 140 25.70 7.07 -18.81
CA ASP A 140 27.02 6.66 -18.28
C ASP A 140 27.04 6.59 -16.74
N ILE A 141 26.36 5.57 -16.18
CA ILE A 141 26.46 5.21 -14.75
C ILE A 141 27.60 4.21 -14.48
N SER A 142 28.23 3.65 -15.50
CA SER A 142 29.39 2.78 -15.31
C SER A 142 30.67 3.50 -15.71
N LEU A 143 31.44 3.96 -14.71
CA LEU A 143 32.90 3.77 -14.60
C LEU A 143 33.47 4.80 -13.61
N CYS A 144 33.38 4.49 -12.32
CA CYS A 144 34.45 4.89 -11.42
C CYS A 144 34.59 3.84 -10.33
N SER A 145 35.33 2.78 -10.67
CA SER A 145 35.85 1.83 -9.70
C SER A 145 36.80 2.56 -8.74
N ARG A 146 36.45 2.47 -7.46
CA ARG A 146 37.23 2.88 -6.31
C ARG A 146 38.62 2.24 -6.36
N SER A 147 39.66 3.04 -6.53
CA SER A 147 41.05 2.61 -6.30
C SER A 147 41.63 3.43 -5.15
N LYS A 148 42.37 2.69 -4.30
CA LYS A 148 42.79 3.00 -2.93
C LYS A 148 43.50 4.33 -2.73
#